data_AF-A0A7C6AVU0-F1
#
_entry.id   AF-A0A7C6AVU0-F1
#
_cell.length_a   1.000
_cell.length_b   1.000
_cell.length_c   1.000
_cell.angle_alpha   90.00
_cell.angle_beta   90.00
_cell.angle_gamma   90.00
#
_symmetry.space_group_name_H-M   'P 1'
#
loop_
_entity.id
_entity.type
_entity.pdbx_description
1 polymer ?
#
loop_
_entity_poly.entity_id
_entity_poly.type
_entity_poly.pdbx_seq_one_letter_code
_entity_poly.pdbx_strand_id
1 'polypeptide(L)'
;MRTIAGILIIAGLAMIPSSFSLKRIDYRESRNKNVCKVLKGDVLLYFVFVDNKETAPWTEFDIRTTLDSIATAVKWLHNQAAAAGVPLRIKTDYYIGKEYSTVSRNLTYGTVSKTIEKLGLRKGLEELNTWGDNVAKRVGSAYVMPEKDGIPEIKNPRNKERLVAFLRDD
;
A
#
# COMPACT_ATOMS: atom_id res chain seq x y z
N MET A 1 -18.88 51.03 28.09
CA MET A 1 -18.79 49.62 28.58
C MET A 1 -18.93 48.57 27.49
N ARG A 2 -19.94 48.64 26.59
CA ARG A 2 -20.13 47.65 25.51
C ARG A 2 -18.95 47.50 24.53
N THR A 3 -18.25 48.59 24.21
CA THR A 3 -17.11 48.60 23.29
C THR A 3 -15.84 47.97 23.89
N ILE A 4 -15.58 48.20 25.18
CA ILE A 4 -14.43 47.62 25.90
C ILE A 4 -14.61 46.11 26.07
N ALA A 5 -15.83 45.66 26.36
CA ALA A 5 -16.17 44.24 26.43
C ALA A 5 -15.96 43.53 25.07
N GLY A 6 -16.33 44.17 23.96
CA GLY A 6 -16.10 43.63 22.62
C GLY A 6 -14.62 43.46 22.27
N ILE A 7 -13.77 44.42 22.65
CA ILE A 7 -12.32 44.36 22.40
C ILE A 7 -11.66 43.26 23.25
N LEU A 8 -12.08 43.09 24.51
CA LEU A 8 -11.56 42.04 25.39
C LEU A 8 -11.93 40.62 24.91
N ILE A 9 -13.12 40.44 24.32
CA ILE A 9 -13.54 39.15 23.74
C ILE A 9 -12.69 38.81 22.52
N ILE A 10 -12.42 39.80 21.64
CA ILE A 10 -11.57 39.59 20.46
C ILE A 10 -10.11 39.29 20.86
N ALA A 11 -9.59 40.01 21.86
CA ALA A 11 -8.25 39.75 22.40
C ALA A 11 -8.15 38.37 23.06
N GLY A 12 -9.21 37.91 23.73
CA GLY A 12 -9.28 36.56 24.33
C GLY A 12 -9.30 35.43 23.30
N LEU A 13 -10.00 35.62 22.17
CA LEU A 13 -10.01 34.63 21.07
C LEU A 13 -8.67 34.54 20.32
N ALA A 14 -7.90 35.62 20.26
CA ALA A 14 -6.58 35.63 19.61
C ALA A 14 -5.49 34.90 20.43
N MET A 15 -5.73 34.64 21.71
CA MET A 15 -4.77 33.96 22.61
C MET A 15 -5.00 32.45 22.73
N ILE A 16 -5.87 31.83 21.92
CA ILE A 16 -5.95 30.36 21.87
C ILE A 16 -4.73 29.87 21.09
N PRO A 17 -3.69 29.29 21.75
CA PRO A 17 -2.57 28.76 21.01
C PRO A 17 -3.08 27.60 20.16
N SER A 18 -2.98 27.74 18.84
CA SER A 18 -3.20 26.66 17.90
C SER A 18 -2.03 25.67 17.99
N SER A 19 -1.94 24.95 19.11
CA SER A 19 -1.04 23.82 19.30
C SER A 19 -1.60 22.56 18.64
N PHE A 20 -1.96 22.67 17.35
CA PHE A 20 -2.03 21.51 16.48
C PHE A 20 -0.63 21.25 15.94
N SER A 21 0.23 20.69 16.79
CA SER A 21 1.44 20.04 16.31
C SER A 21 0.99 18.78 15.58
N LEU A 22 0.96 18.83 14.25
CA LEU A 22 0.96 17.65 13.39
C LEU A 22 2.19 16.82 13.77
N LYS A 23 2.02 15.91 14.73
CA LYS A 23 3.05 14.95 15.13
C LYS A 23 3.44 14.23 13.85
N ARG A 24 4.68 14.42 13.37
CA ARG A 24 5.21 13.60 12.27
C ARG A 24 4.97 12.15 12.67
N ILE A 25 4.21 11.43 11.85
CA ILE A 25 3.92 10.03 12.08
C ILE A 25 5.26 9.31 12.21
N ASP A 26 5.55 8.74 13.38
CA ASP A 26 6.67 7.83 13.51
C ASP A 26 6.30 6.53 12.78
N TYR A 27 6.95 6.32 11.65
CA TYR A 27 6.75 5.13 10.83
C TYR A 27 7.06 3.84 11.61
N ARG A 28 7.97 3.87 12.61
CA ARG A 28 8.31 2.70 13.44
C ARG A 28 7.14 2.26 14.30
N GLU A 29 6.42 3.20 14.90
CA GLU A 29 5.22 2.95 15.70
C GLU A 29 4.03 2.49 14.84
N SER A 30 4.02 2.85 13.55
CA SER A 30 2.95 2.49 12.62
C SER A 30 3.14 1.10 12.00
N ARG A 31 4.34 0.49 12.08
CA ARG A 31 4.62 -0.85 11.55
C ARG A 31 3.72 -1.94 12.16
N ASN A 32 3.38 -1.81 13.44
CA ASN A 32 2.57 -2.78 14.16
C ASN A 32 1.08 -2.41 14.24
N LYS A 33 0.68 -1.26 13.69
CA LYS A 33 -0.73 -0.80 13.72
C LYS A 33 -1.59 -1.42 12.61
N ASN A 34 -0.97 -1.97 11.58
CA ASN A 34 -1.68 -2.74 10.55
C ASN A 34 -1.31 -4.23 10.70
N VAL A 35 -2.29 -5.06 11.10
CA VAL A 35 -2.13 -6.50 11.35
C VAL A 35 -1.62 -7.23 10.11
N CYS A 36 -1.87 -6.68 8.92
CA CYS A 36 -1.45 -7.22 7.63
C CYS A 36 0.05 -7.10 7.33
N LYS A 37 0.85 -6.49 8.21
CA LYS A 37 2.31 -6.29 8.00
C LYS A 37 3.20 -7.23 8.81
N VAL A 38 2.59 -8.16 9.55
CA VAL A 38 3.31 -9.16 10.34
C VAL A 38 3.20 -10.51 9.63
N LEU A 39 4.33 -11.16 9.38
CA LEU A 39 4.37 -12.53 8.84
C LEU A 39 4.05 -13.56 9.94
N LYS A 40 2.80 -13.55 10.42
CA LYS A 40 2.29 -14.46 11.44
C LYS A 40 0.78 -14.65 11.24
N GLY A 41 0.29 -15.86 11.51
CA GLY A 41 -1.12 -16.24 11.31
C GLY A 41 -1.44 -16.38 9.84
N ASP A 42 -2.62 -15.92 9.44
CA ASP A 42 -3.06 -15.89 8.04
C ASP A 42 -2.50 -14.65 7.33
N VAL A 43 -1.77 -14.88 6.26
CA VAL A 43 -1.11 -13.85 5.46
C VAL A 43 -1.49 -14.01 3.99
N LEU A 44 -1.91 -12.93 3.36
CA LEU A 44 -2.08 -12.86 1.91
C LEU A 44 -0.82 -12.23 1.28
N LEU A 45 -0.16 -12.95 0.38
CA LEU A 45 0.80 -12.40 -0.55
C LEU A 45 0.12 -12.17 -1.89
N TYR A 46 -0.06 -10.90 -2.24
CA TYR A 46 -0.80 -10.49 -3.41
C TYR A 46 0.11 -9.84 -4.46
N PHE A 47 0.22 -10.45 -5.64
CA PHE A 47 1.13 -10.00 -6.70
C PHE A 47 0.41 -9.15 -7.75
N VAL A 48 1.08 -8.10 -8.21
CA VAL A 48 0.62 -7.28 -9.32
C VAL A 48 1.76 -7.17 -10.31
N PHE A 49 1.58 -7.74 -11.51
CA PHE A 49 2.54 -7.61 -12.60
C PHE A 49 2.31 -6.27 -13.29
N VAL A 50 3.37 -5.48 -13.42
CA VAL A 50 3.29 -4.11 -13.95
C VAL A 50 4.14 -4.00 -15.19
N ASP A 51 3.49 -3.68 -16.32
CA ASP A 51 4.17 -3.37 -17.57
C ASP A 51 4.59 -1.89 -17.56
N ASN A 52 5.82 -1.63 -17.96
CA ASN A 52 6.31 -0.30 -18.25
C ASN A 52 6.84 -0.24 -19.69
N LYS A 53 6.95 0.97 -20.25
CA LYS A 53 7.39 1.18 -21.65
C LYS A 53 8.89 0.94 -21.90
N GLU A 54 9.69 0.85 -20.84
CA GLU A 54 11.16 0.78 -20.89
C GLU A 54 11.68 -0.65 -20.70
N THR A 55 10.84 -1.56 -20.22
CA THR A 55 11.11 -2.99 -20.06
C THR A 55 10.21 -3.79 -20.98
N ALA A 56 10.60 -5.02 -21.28
CA ALA A 56 9.73 -5.94 -22.00
C ALA A 56 8.41 -6.14 -21.21
N PRO A 57 7.26 -6.27 -21.90
CA PRO A 57 6.02 -6.64 -21.26
C PRO A 57 6.12 -8.05 -20.69
N TRP A 58 5.38 -8.32 -19.62
CA TRP A 58 5.32 -9.64 -19.02
C TRP A 58 4.66 -10.64 -19.97
N THR A 59 5.36 -11.74 -20.26
CA THR A 59 4.76 -12.87 -20.97
C THR A 59 4.07 -13.83 -19.99
N GLU A 60 3.24 -14.74 -20.51
CA GLU A 60 2.68 -15.81 -19.70
C GLU A 60 3.77 -16.67 -19.04
N PHE A 61 4.86 -16.94 -19.77
CA PHE A 61 5.99 -17.68 -19.24
C PHE A 61 6.66 -16.95 -18.08
N ASP A 62 6.89 -15.64 -18.20
CA ASP A 62 7.49 -14.83 -17.14
C ASP A 62 6.61 -14.81 -15.88
N ILE A 63 5.29 -14.68 -16.05
CA ILE A 63 4.32 -14.70 -14.95
C ILE A 63 4.34 -16.06 -14.25
N ARG A 64 4.20 -17.16 -15.00
CA ARG A 64 4.15 -18.52 -14.44
C ARG A 64 5.43 -18.88 -13.69
N THR A 65 6.58 -18.64 -14.31
CA THR A 65 7.89 -18.93 -13.68
C THR A 65 8.15 -18.08 -12.44
N THR A 66 7.65 -16.84 -12.42
CA THR A 66 7.69 -15.99 -11.23
C THR A 66 6.80 -16.55 -10.12
N LEU A 67 5.59 -16.99 -10.44
CA LEU A 67 4.69 -17.63 -9.46
C LEU A 67 5.28 -18.94 -8.90
N ASP A 68 5.95 -19.75 -9.72
CA ASP A 68 6.65 -20.96 -9.27
C ASP A 68 7.81 -20.63 -8.30
N SER A 69 8.56 -19.58 -8.61
CA SER A 69 9.64 -19.08 -7.75
C SER A 69 9.09 -18.58 -6.40
N ILE A 70 7.96 -17.88 -6.44
CA ILE A 70 7.25 -17.44 -5.24
C ILE A 70 6.77 -18.63 -4.42
N ALA A 71 6.17 -19.65 -5.04
CA ALA A 71 5.70 -20.85 -4.34
C ALA A 71 6.85 -21.54 -3.59
N THR A 72 8.02 -21.60 -4.22
CA THR A 72 9.25 -22.12 -3.61
C THR A 72 9.68 -21.29 -2.40
N ALA A 73 9.69 -19.96 -2.53
CA ALA A 73 10.03 -19.05 -1.44
C ALA A 73 9.02 -19.13 -0.27
N VAL A 74 7.72 -19.24 -0.57
CA VAL A 74 6.66 -19.41 0.44
C VAL A 74 6.83 -20.71 1.20
N LYS A 75 7.13 -21.81 0.51
CA LYS A 75 7.43 -23.10 1.15
C LYS A 75 8.63 -22.98 2.09
N TRP A 76 9.68 -22.27 1.67
CA TRP A 76 10.83 -22.01 2.54
C TRP A 76 10.43 -21.20 3.78
N LEU A 77 9.61 -20.15 3.63
CA LEU A 77 9.12 -19.34 4.76
C LEU A 77 8.27 -20.16 5.74
N HIS A 78 7.42 -21.06 5.26
CA HIS A 78 6.66 -21.98 6.12
C HIS A 78 7.58 -22.87 6.94
N ASN A 79 8.63 -23.41 6.33
CA ASN A 79 9.61 -24.25 7.04
C ASN A 79 10.35 -23.45 8.12
N GLN A 80 10.76 -22.22 7.83
CA GLN A 80 11.42 -21.34 8.81
C GLN A 80 10.47 -20.99 9.97
N ALA A 81 9.22 -20.66 9.67
CA ALA A 81 8.21 -20.34 10.69
C ALA A 81 7.91 -21.55 11.58
N ALA A 82 7.77 -22.74 10.99
CA ALA A 82 7.57 -23.99 11.72
C ALA A 82 8.75 -24.29 12.67
N ALA A 83 9.99 -24.16 12.18
CA ALA A 83 11.19 -24.34 13.00
C ALA A 83 11.28 -23.34 14.17
N ALA A 84 10.75 -22.13 13.99
CA ALA A 84 10.71 -21.10 15.01
C ALA A 84 9.45 -21.14 15.91
N GLY A 85 8.54 -22.11 15.71
CA GLY A 85 7.28 -22.19 16.46
C GLY A 85 6.31 -21.03 16.17
N VAL A 86 6.45 -20.38 15.02
CA VAL A 86 5.59 -19.26 14.59
C VAL A 86 4.46 -19.82 13.72
N PRO A 87 3.17 -19.66 14.12
CA PRO A 87 2.07 -20.04 13.25
C PRO A 87 2.06 -19.13 12.03
N LEU A 88 2.14 -19.72 10.83
CA LEU A 88 2.15 -18.98 9.56
C LEU A 88 1.43 -19.79 8.49
N ARG A 89 0.41 -19.18 7.87
CA ARG A 89 -0.34 -19.69 6.74
C ARG A 89 -0.35 -18.61 5.68
N ILE A 90 0.37 -18.85 4.59
CA ILE A 90 0.47 -17.89 3.49
C ILE A 90 -0.43 -18.37 2.37
N LYS A 91 -1.39 -17.53 1.97
CA LYS A 91 -2.11 -17.66 0.71
C LYS A 91 -1.44 -16.74 -0.30
N THR A 92 -1.12 -17.27 -1.48
CA THR A 92 -0.64 -16.47 -2.61
C THR A 92 -1.76 -16.26 -3.60
N ASP A 93 -1.88 -15.04 -4.11
CA ASP A 93 -2.80 -14.70 -5.18
C ASP A 93 -2.23 -13.57 -6.03
N TYR A 94 -2.78 -13.33 -7.22
CA TYR A 94 -2.29 -12.29 -8.11
C TYR A 94 -3.41 -11.61 -8.88
N TYR A 95 -3.13 -10.39 -9.32
CA TYR A 95 -4.08 -9.59 -10.09
C TYR A 95 -4.38 -10.22 -11.44
N ILE A 96 -5.68 -10.40 -11.70
CA ILE A 96 -6.24 -10.76 -13.00
C ILE A 96 -7.28 -9.71 -13.35
N GLY A 97 -6.95 -8.83 -14.30
CA GLY A 97 -7.89 -7.85 -14.83
C GLY A 97 -8.89 -8.47 -15.81
N LYS A 98 -9.84 -7.65 -16.27
CA LYS A 98 -10.85 -8.09 -17.25
C LYS A 98 -10.25 -8.56 -18.59
N GLU A 99 -9.18 -7.90 -19.04
CA GLU A 99 -8.56 -8.15 -20.34
C GLU A 99 -7.14 -8.73 -20.21
N TYR A 100 -6.37 -8.32 -19.19
CA TYR A 100 -4.98 -8.73 -18.99
C TYR A 100 -4.68 -8.92 -17.50
N SER A 101 -3.73 -9.82 -17.20
CA SER A 101 -3.17 -10.05 -15.86
C SER A 101 -2.11 -9.02 -15.44
N THR A 102 -1.83 -8.03 -16.29
CA THR A 102 -0.87 -6.97 -16.03
C THR A 102 -1.54 -5.61 -15.89
N VAL A 103 -0.84 -4.70 -15.23
CA VAL A 103 -1.23 -3.28 -15.13
C VAL A 103 -0.18 -2.44 -15.85
N SER A 104 -0.60 -1.64 -16.84
CA SER A 104 0.34 -0.71 -17.48
C SER A 104 0.56 0.54 -16.62
N ARG A 105 1.80 0.78 -16.17
CA ARG A 105 2.18 2.00 -15.45
C ARG A 105 3.69 2.26 -15.55
N ASN A 106 4.05 3.39 -16.14
CA ASN A 106 5.46 3.80 -16.23
C ASN A 106 5.98 4.36 -14.90
N LEU A 107 7.25 4.08 -14.64
CA LEU A 107 8.05 4.82 -13.66
C LEU A 107 8.47 6.17 -14.24
N THR A 108 8.52 7.21 -13.41
CA THR A 108 8.86 8.58 -13.82
C THR A 108 10.21 8.67 -14.53
N TYR A 109 11.19 7.85 -14.13
CA TYR A 109 12.51 7.77 -14.76
C TYR A 109 12.78 6.43 -15.46
N GLY A 110 11.70 5.71 -15.82
CA GLY A 110 11.75 4.47 -16.58
C GLY A 110 12.07 3.23 -15.75
N THR A 111 13.15 3.25 -14.98
CA THR A 111 13.56 2.11 -14.14
C THR A 111 13.73 2.49 -12.67
N VAL A 112 13.72 1.48 -11.79
CA VAL A 112 13.98 1.66 -10.35
C VAL A 112 15.37 2.27 -10.15
N SER A 113 16.40 1.73 -10.80
CA SER A 113 17.78 2.23 -10.67
C SER A 113 17.91 3.68 -11.12
N LYS A 114 17.39 4.05 -12.30
CA LYS A 114 17.42 5.43 -12.80
C LYS A 114 16.68 6.40 -11.87
N THR A 115 15.60 5.93 -11.24
CA THR A 115 14.83 6.74 -10.26
C THR A 115 15.67 7.05 -9.02
N ILE A 116 16.36 6.05 -8.47
CA ILE A 116 17.23 6.23 -7.31
C ILE A 116 18.47 7.07 -7.68
N GLU A 117 19.08 6.84 -8.83
CA GLU A 117 20.25 7.59 -9.30
C GLU A 117 19.95 9.09 -9.47
N LYS A 118 18.81 9.44 -10.07
CA LYS A 118 18.45 10.84 -10.33
C LYS A 118 17.98 11.60 -9.09
N LEU A 119 17.22 10.96 -8.21
CA LEU A 119 16.61 11.64 -7.06
C LEU A 119 17.39 11.46 -5.76
N GLY A 120 18.33 10.51 -5.73
CA GLY A 120 18.92 10.00 -4.49
C GLY A 120 17.96 9.07 -3.75
N LEU A 121 18.50 8.28 -2.81
CA LEU A 121 17.76 7.20 -2.14
C LEU A 121 16.45 7.66 -1.49
N ARG A 122 16.48 8.71 -0.67
CA ARG A 122 15.29 9.14 0.09
C ARG A 122 14.14 9.56 -0.83
N LYS A 123 14.40 10.51 -1.73
CA LYS A 123 13.38 11.03 -2.66
C LYS A 123 12.98 9.98 -3.69
N GLY A 124 13.92 9.16 -4.14
CA GLY A 124 13.64 8.05 -5.05
C GLY A 124 12.70 7.01 -4.42
N LEU A 125 12.87 6.66 -3.14
CA LEU A 125 11.94 5.79 -2.43
C LEU A 125 10.55 6.44 -2.24
N GLU A 126 10.48 7.73 -1.96
CA GLU A 126 9.21 8.48 -1.89
C GLU A 126 8.46 8.44 -3.24
N GLU A 127 9.18 8.63 -4.34
CA GLU A 127 8.63 8.56 -5.70
C GLU A 127 8.14 7.14 -6.06
N LEU A 128 8.96 6.11 -5.79
CA LEU A 128 8.58 4.71 -6.00
C LEU A 128 7.36 4.31 -5.16
N ASN A 129 7.28 4.78 -3.93
CA ASN A 129 6.13 4.53 -3.07
C ASN A 129 4.85 5.15 -3.65
N THR A 130 4.95 6.39 -4.13
CA THR A 130 3.85 7.11 -4.78
C THR A 130 3.42 6.43 -6.08
N TRP A 131 4.39 5.96 -6.88
CA TRP A 131 4.11 5.14 -8.06
C TRP A 131 3.33 3.87 -7.70
N GLY A 132 3.76 3.15 -6.65
CA GLY A 132 3.08 1.95 -6.18
C GLY A 132 1.66 2.22 -5.65
N ASP A 133 1.42 3.37 -5.03
CA ASP A 133 0.06 3.78 -4.61
C ASP A 133 -0.86 4.00 -5.80
N ASN A 134 -0.34 4.56 -6.89
CA ASN A 134 -1.10 4.73 -8.13
C ASN A 134 -1.40 3.40 -8.82
N VAL A 135 -0.48 2.43 -8.77
CA VAL A 135 -0.73 1.06 -9.25
C VAL A 135 -1.84 0.42 -8.43
N ALA A 136 -1.75 0.48 -7.10
CA ALA A 136 -2.77 -0.09 -6.21
C ALA A 136 -4.17 0.51 -6.43
N LYS A 137 -4.23 1.82 -6.71
CA LYS A 137 -5.48 2.49 -7.07
C LYS A 137 -6.10 1.91 -8.35
N ARG A 138 -5.29 1.63 -9.36
CA ARG A 138 -5.76 1.04 -10.63
C ARG A 138 -6.23 -0.40 -10.44
N VAL A 139 -5.44 -1.21 -9.72
CA VAL A 139 -5.79 -2.59 -9.37
C VAL A 139 -7.12 -2.63 -8.64
N GLY A 140 -7.26 -1.88 -7.54
CA GLY A 140 -8.46 -1.92 -6.73
C GLY A 140 -9.71 -1.37 -7.42
N SER A 141 -9.57 -0.48 -8.41
CA SER A 141 -10.71 -0.01 -9.21
C SER A 141 -11.28 -1.07 -10.16
N ALA A 142 -10.53 -2.15 -10.43
CA ALA A 142 -10.99 -3.26 -11.26
C ALA A 142 -11.85 -4.27 -10.48
N TYR A 143 -11.78 -4.26 -9.15
CA TYR A 143 -12.57 -5.15 -8.30
C TYR A 143 -13.96 -4.57 -8.03
N VAL A 144 -14.97 -5.44 -8.06
CA VAL A 144 -16.34 -5.13 -7.63
C VAL A 144 -16.62 -6.01 -6.42
N MET A 145 -16.65 -5.43 -5.22
CA MET A 145 -17.08 -6.20 -4.04
C MET A 145 -18.60 -6.22 -3.94
N PRO A 146 -19.20 -7.34 -3.49
CA PRO A 146 -20.59 -7.37 -3.09
C PRO A 146 -20.82 -6.45 -1.88
N GLU A 147 -21.94 -5.73 -1.86
CA GLU A 147 -22.34 -4.90 -0.72
C GLU A 147 -22.48 -5.76 0.54
N LYS A 148 -21.83 -5.36 1.63
CA LYS A 148 -21.95 -6.02 2.95
C LYS A 148 -22.82 -5.17 3.86
N ASP A 149 -23.88 -5.76 4.40
CA ASP A 149 -24.83 -5.05 5.26
C ASP A 149 -24.15 -4.38 6.46
N GLY A 150 -24.35 -3.08 6.60
CA GLY A 150 -23.96 -2.29 7.77
C GLY A 150 -22.47 -1.92 7.89
N ILE A 151 -21.62 -2.26 6.91
CA ILE A 151 -20.18 -1.91 6.92
C ILE A 151 -19.90 -0.83 5.88
N PRO A 152 -19.20 0.27 6.22
CA PRO A 152 -18.83 1.30 5.24
C PRO A 152 -18.01 0.69 4.10
N GLU A 153 -18.46 0.87 2.87
CA GLU A 153 -17.76 0.34 1.70
C GLU A 153 -16.44 1.10 1.47
N ILE A 154 -15.33 0.36 1.39
CA ILE A 154 -14.07 0.89 0.87
C ILE A 154 -14.13 0.82 -0.66
N LYS A 155 -14.88 1.75 -1.29
CA LYS A 155 -14.90 1.88 -2.75
C LYS A 155 -13.56 2.46 -3.23
N ASN A 156 -12.94 1.83 -4.24
CA ASN A 156 -11.72 2.27 -4.91
C ASN A 156 -10.55 2.58 -3.94
N PRO A 157 -9.77 1.57 -3.52
CA PRO A 157 -8.67 1.79 -2.60
C PRO A 157 -7.67 2.78 -3.21
N ARG A 158 -7.38 3.86 -2.49
CA ARG A 158 -6.59 4.99 -3.04
C ARG A 158 -5.07 4.78 -3.00
N ASN A 159 -4.62 3.76 -2.28
CA ASN A 159 -3.21 3.46 -2.03
C ASN A 159 -3.04 1.97 -1.68
N LYS A 160 -1.77 1.54 -1.53
CA LYS A 160 -1.44 0.13 -1.24
C LYS A 160 -2.07 -0.37 0.06
N GLU A 161 -2.07 0.42 1.13
CA GLU A 161 -2.65 0.04 2.42
C GLU A 161 -4.16 -0.22 2.33
N ARG A 162 -4.89 0.63 1.62
CA ARG A 162 -6.32 0.45 1.39
C ARG A 162 -6.60 -0.74 0.49
N LEU A 163 -5.73 -1.02 -0.47
CA LEU A 163 -5.87 -2.22 -1.31
C LEU A 163 -5.66 -3.49 -0.49
N VAL A 164 -4.68 -3.51 0.41
CA VAL A 164 -4.46 -4.64 1.32
C VAL A 164 -5.66 -4.82 2.26
N ALA A 165 -6.21 -3.74 2.82
CA ALA A 165 -7.43 -3.82 3.63
C ALA A 165 -8.63 -4.33 2.81
N PHE A 166 -8.75 -3.85 1.58
CA PHE A 166 -9.78 -4.29 0.64
C PHE A 166 -9.69 -5.80 0.35
N LEU A 167 -8.50 -6.32 0.05
CA LEU A 167 -8.27 -7.73 -0.25
C LEU A 167 -8.37 -8.66 0.98
N ARG A 168 -8.16 -8.13 2.19
CA ARG A 168 -8.36 -8.88 3.43
C ARG A 168 -9.84 -9.16 3.68
N ASP A 169 -10.67 -8.17 3.34
CA ASP A 169 -12.09 -8.21 3.64
C ASP A 169 -12.90 -8.91 2.54
N ASP A 170 -12.29 -9.27 1.39
CA ASP A 170 -12.90 -10.07 0.31
C ASP A 170 -12.94 -11.56 0.67
#